data_AF-A0A1V4BZ09-F1
#
_entry.id   AF-A0A1V4BZ09-F1
#
_cell.length_a   1.000
_cell.length_b   1.000
_cell.length_c   1.000
_cell.angle_alpha   90.00
_cell.angle_beta   90.00
_cell.angle_gamma   90.00
#
_symmetry.space_group_name_H-M   'P 1'
#
loop_
_entity.id
_entity.type
_entity.pdbx_description
1 polymer ?
#
loop_
_entity_poly.entity_id
_entity_poly.type
_entity_poly.pdbx_seq_one_letter_code
_entity_poly.pdbx_strand_id
1 'polypeptide(L)'
;MKKRVTLTFPKKAVHMPVTYRLAKDFNVAANIIRAQVAPNQVGTLVLELSGDIDELEAAIEWLQLQNIGVSQVSREIVIDEEKCVDCGLCTGVCPTEALTLDPESFRLKFLRYRCVVCEQCIPTCPVAAISTNL
;
A
#
# COMPACT_ATOMS: atom_id res chain seq x y z
N MET A 1 9.57 12.75 9.94
CA MET A 1 9.33 12.62 8.48
C MET A 1 8.48 11.37 8.19
N LYS A 2 7.92 11.24 6.97
CA LYS A 2 7.13 10.07 6.54
C LYS A 2 7.75 9.41 5.29
N LYS A 3 7.81 8.07 5.25
CA LYS A 3 8.27 7.28 4.10
C LYS A 3 7.32 6.11 3.84
N ARG A 4 6.80 5.98 2.62
CA ARG A 4 6.03 4.81 2.20
C ARG A 4 6.98 3.72 1.71
N VAL A 5 6.87 2.52 2.25
CA VAL A 5 7.74 1.39 1.92
C VAL A 5 6.95 0.11 1.77
N THR A 6 7.45 -0.79 0.93
CA THR A 6 7.01 -2.17 0.85
C THR A 6 8.05 -3.06 1.53
N LEU A 7 7.62 -3.76 2.57
CA LEU A 7 8.39 -4.77 3.27
C LEU A 7 8.03 -6.16 2.75
N THR A 8 9.06 -6.96 2.43
CA THR A 8 8.91 -8.34 1.97
C THR A 8 9.54 -9.27 3.00
N PHE A 9 8.71 -10.12 3.62
CA PHE A 9 9.11 -10.99 4.73
C PHE A 9 9.44 -12.39 4.23
N PRO A 10 10.64 -12.92 4.49
CA PRO A 10 10.95 -14.30 4.20
C PRO A 10 10.14 -15.23 5.11
N LYS A 11 9.92 -16.48 4.66
CA LYS A 11 9.09 -17.48 5.36
C LYS A 11 9.45 -17.73 6.84
N LYS A 12 10.70 -17.42 7.25
CA LYS A 12 11.21 -17.63 8.61
C LYS A 12 11.00 -16.42 9.54
N ALA A 13 10.68 -15.24 9.00
CA ALA A 13 10.57 -14.00 9.77
C ALA A 13 9.19 -13.79 10.41
N VAL A 14 8.24 -14.73 10.24
CA VAL A 14 6.84 -14.58 10.66
C VAL A 14 6.68 -14.46 12.18
N HIS A 15 7.63 -14.97 12.95
CA HIS A 15 7.60 -14.91 14.43
C HIS A 15 8.11 -13.58 15.00
N MET A 16 8.71 -12.72 14.18
CA MET A 16 9.29 -11.47 14.66
C MET A 16 8.23 -10.34 14.66
N PRO A 17 7.95 -9.68 15.80
CA PRO A 17 6.97 -8.61 15.89
C PRO A 17 7.55 -7.30 15.36
N VAL A 18 7.69 -7.19 14.03
CA VAL A 18 8.44 -6.12 13.36
C VAL A 18 7.89 -4.73 13.68
N THR A 19 6.58 -4.52 13.61
CA THR A 19 5.97 -3.21 13.91
C THR A 19 6.21 -2.77 15.34
N TYR A 20 6.20 -3.70 16.30
CA TYR A 20 6.53 -3.43 17.70
C TYR A 20 8.00 -3.05 17.88
N ARG A 21 8.93 -3.77 17.23
CA ARG A 21 10.37 -3.46 17.27
C ARG A 21 10.67 -2.09 16.67
N LEU A 22 10.05 -1.75 15.54
CA LEU A 22 10.13 -0.42 14.92
C LEU A 22 9.74 0.68 15.92
N ALA A 23 8.59 0.53 16.58
CA ALA A 23 8.12 1.52 17.54
C ALA A 23 8.98 1.55 18.81
N LYS A 24 9.41 0.40 19.34
CA LYS A 24 10.05 0.30 20.65
C LYS A 24 11.54 0.63 20.62
N ASP A 25 12.25 0.15 19.60
CA ASP A 25 13.71 0.21 19.53
C ASP A 25 14.19 1.42 18.73
N PHE A 26 13.34 1.92 17.81
CA PHE A 26 13.70 3.03 16.91
C PHE A 26 12.74 4.22 17.01
N ASN A 27 11.69 4.17 17.84
CA ASN A 27 10.68 5.23 17.94
C ASN A 27 10.00 5.53 16.57
N VAL A 28 9.97 4.55 15.67
CA VAL A 28 9.32 4.66 14.35
C VAL A 28 7.92 4.08 14.42
N ALA A 29 6.92 4.93 14.20
CA ALA A 29 5.55 4.48 14.02
C ALA A 29 5.37 3.85 12.63
N ALA A 30 4.70 2.70 12.59
CA ALA A 30 4.39 1.97 11.36
C ALA A 30 2.88 1.93 11.15
N ASN A 31 2.39 2.70 10.18
CA ASN A 31 1.00 2.65 9.75
C ASN A 31 0.84 1.62 8.62
N ILE A 32 0.06 0.57 8.84
CA ILE A 32 -0.15 -0.50 7.86
C ILE A 32 -1.20 -0.08 6.84
N ILE A 33 -0.78 0.07 5.59
CA ILE A 33 -1.67 0.39 4.47
C ILE A 33 -2.28 -0.89 3.88
N ARG A 34 -1.44 -1.91 3.66
CA ARG A 34 -1.85 -3.22 3.13
C ARG A 34 -0.99 -4.30 3.74
N ALA A 35 -1.60 -5.43 4.08
CA ALA A 35 -0.90 -6.62 4.55
C ALA A 35 -1.36 -7.85 3.78
N GLN A 36 -0.41 -8.63 3.31
CA GLN A 36 -0.65 -9.98 2.80
C GLN A 36 0.28 -10.93 3.55
N VAL A 37 -0.30 -11.75 4.42
CA VAL A 37 0.42 -12.70 5.26
C VAL A 37 -0.32 -14.03 5.19
N ALA A 38 0.39 -15.09 4.84
CA ALA A 38 -0.15 -16.44 4.77
C ALA A 38 0.91 -17.46 5.23
N PRO A 39 0.49 -18.60 5.82
CA PRO A 39 1.41 -19.66 6.21
C PRO A 39 2.26 -20.13 5.02
N ASN A 40 3.55 -20.37 5.24
CA ASN A 40 4.50 -20.90 4.23
C ASN A 40 4.67 -20.04 2.96
N GLN A 41 4.20 -18.79 2.96
CA GLN A 41 4.37 -17.84 1.86
C GLN A 41 5.27 -16.66 2.27
N VAL A 42 5.82 -15.98 1.26
CA VAL A 42 6.49 -14.70 1.46
C VAL A 42 5.40 -13.68 1.75
N GLY A 43 5.50 -13.01 2.90
CA GLY A 43 4.55 -11.97 3.27
C GLY A 43 4.94 -10.62 2.68
N THR A 44 3.96 -9.75 2.43
CA THR A 44 4.21 -8.37 2.01
C THR A 44 3.43 -7.41 2.90
N LEU A 45 4.10 -6.41 3.46
CA LEU A 45 3.47 -5.28 4.14
C LEU A 45 3.78 -3.99 3.38
N VAL A 46 2.74 -3.25 3.01
CA VAL A 46 2.88 -1.86 2.53
C VAL A 46 2.61 -0.95 3.71
N LEU A 47 3.60 -0.15 4.08
CA LEU A 47 3.60 0.67 5.27
C LEU A 47 3.86 2.15 4.93
N GLU A 48 3.26 3.05 5.70
CA GLU A 48 3.80 4.40 5.91
C GLU A 48 4.56 4.40 7.24
N LEU A 49 5.88 4.57 7.18
CA LEU A 49 6.72 4.73 8.35
C LEU A 49 6.85 6.22 8.68
N SER A 50 6.75 6.56 9.96
CA SER A 50 6.94 7.93 10.45
C SER A 50 7.79 7.98 11.71
N GLY A 51 8.80 8.84 11.70
CA GLY A 51 9.75 9.04 12.79
C GLY A 51 10.78 10.10 12.40
N ASP A 52 11.80 10.34 13.22
CA ASP A 52 12.91 11.22 12.84
C ASP A 52 13.74 10.59 11.71
N ILE A 53 14.49 11.42 10.97
CA ILE A 53 15.20 10.95 9.78
C ILE A 53 16.26 9.89 10.13
N ASP A 54 17.04 10.14 11.18
CA ASP A 54 18.09 9.25 11.66
C ASP A 54 17.50 7.93 12.21
N GLU A 55 16.37 8.02 12.92
CA GLU A 55 15.62 6.86 13.42
C GLU A 55 15.08 5.99 12.29
N LEU A 56 14.52 6.61 11.25
CA LEU A 56 14.01 5.92 10.07
C LEU A 56 15.12 5.20 9.30
N GLU A 57 16.29 5.82 9.18
CA GLU A 57 17.45 5.21 8.52
C GLU A 57 17.96 4.00 9.30
N ALA A 58 18.17 4.15 10.61
CA ALA A 58 18.56 3.04 11.49
C ALA A 58 17.54 1.88 11.46
N ALA A 59 16.24 2.19 11.43
CA ALA A 59 15.19 1.20 11.35
C ALA A 59 15.19 0.42 10.02
N ILE A 60 15.43 1.11 8.90
CA ILE A 60 15.51 0.49 7.57
C ILE A 60 16.74 -0.43 7.47
N GLU A 61 17.89 0.01 7.96
CA GLU A 61 19.11 -0.80 8.02
C GLU A 61 18.88 -2.06 8.87
N TRP A 62 18.25 -1.91 10.03
CA TRP A 62 17.90 -3.05 10.88
C TRP A 62 16.98 -4.04 10.17
N LEU A 63 15.94 -3.58 9.47
CA LEU A 63 15.05 -4.45 8.68
C LEU A 63 15.84 -5.27 7.65
N GLN A 64 16.76 -4.63 6.93
CA GLN A 64 17.60 -5.29 5.94
C GLN A 64 18.53 -6.33 6.57
N LEU A 65 19.12 -6.04 7.75
CA LEU A 65 19.93 -7.00 8.51
C LEU A 65 19.13 -8.24 8.95
N GLN A 66 17.83 -8.09 9.18
CA GLN A 66 16.93 -9.23 9.47
C GLN A 66 16.51 -9.98 8.19
N ASN A 67 17.12 -9.70 7.03
CA ASN A 67 16.74 -10.21 5.70
C ASN A 67 15.30 -9.87 5.31
N ILE A 68 14.75 -8.74 5.80
CA ILE A 68 13.48 -8.20 5.31
C ILE A 68 13.78 -7.30 4.13
N GLY A 69 13.22 -7.63 2.97
CA GLY A 69 13.38 -6.79 1.79
C GLY A 69 12.63 -5.48 1.97
N VAL A 70 13.29 -4.35 1.71
CA VAL A 70 12.69 -3.01 1.79
C VAL A 70 12.73 -2.39 0.39
N SER A 71 11.57 -2.01 -0.15
CA SER A 71 11.45 -1.28 -1.41
C SER A 71 10.69 0.03 -1.22
N GLN A 72 11.21 1.11 -1.81
CA GLN A 72 10.53 2.41 -1.85
C GLN A 72 9.62 2.56 -3.07
N VAL A 73 9.65 1.60 -4.00
CA VAL A 73 8.76 1.61 -5.17
C VAL A 73 7.37 1.21 -4.70
N SER A 74 6.44 2.17 -4.67
CA SER A 74 5.03 1.89 -4.42
C SER A 74 4.34 1.48 -5.71
N ARG A 75 3.75 0.28 -5.69
CA ARG A 75 2.72 -0.08 -6.66
C ARG A 75 1.56 0.89 -6.49
N GLU A 76 1.03 1.42 -7.58
CA GLU A 76 -0.10 2.35 -7.57
C GLU A 76 -1.19 1.90 -8.53
N ILE A 77 -2.43 2.29 -8.23
CA ILE A 77 -3.53 2.18 -9.18
C ILE A 77 -3.40 3.30 -10.22
N VAL A 78 -3.54 2.93 -11.49
CA VAL A 78 -3.59 3.83 -12.64
C VAL A 78 -4.96 3.72 -13.27
N ILE A 79 -5.53 4.86 -13.67
CA ILE A 79 -6.79 4.93 -14.41
C ILE A 79 -6.46 5.54 -15.77
N ASP A 80 -6.78 4.81 -16.82
CA ASP A 80 -6.74 5.27 -18.20
C ASP A 80 -7.97 6.17 -18.44
N GLU A 81 -7.74 7.48 -18.49
CA GLU A 81 -8.82 8.47 -18.67
C GLU A 81 -9.48 8.39 -20.05
N GLU A 82 -8.80 7.83 -21.07
CA GLU A 82 -9.37 7.67 -22.40
C GLU A 82 -10.33 6.48 -22.47
N LYS A 83 -10.06 5.42 -21.67
CA LYS A 83 -10.95 4.26 -21.56
C LYS A 83 -12.03 4.42 -20.50
N CYS A 84 -11.80 5.22 -19.47
CA CYS A 84 -12.73 5.36 -18.37
C CYS A 84 -14.02 6.04 -18.84
N VAL A 85 -15.16 5.37 -18.65
CA VAL A 85 -16.49 5.89 -18.99
C VAL A 85 -17.26 6.40 -17.77
N ASP A 86 -16.56 6.67 -16.65
CA ASP A 86 -17.13 7.19 -15.41
C ASP A 86 -18.32 6.37 -14.82
N CYS A 87 -18.45 5.09 -15.17
CA CYS A 87 -19.60 4.25 -14.78
C CYS A 87 -19.76 4.02 -13.26
N GLY A 88 -18.76 4.36 -12.45
CA GLY A 88 -18.84 4.29 -10.99
C GLY A 88 -18.78 2.89 -10.36
N LEU A 89 -18.76 1.78 -11.11
CA LEU A 89 -18.73 0.43 -10.55
C LEU A 89 -17.56 0.20 -9.57
N CYS A 90 -16.40 0.77 -9.88
CA CYS A 90 -15.21 0.67 -9.03
C CYS A 90 -15.38 1.36 -7.65
N THR A 91 -16.30 2.33 -7.52
CA THR A 91 -16.59 3.00 -6.25
C THR A 91 -17.26 2.04 -5.26
N GLY A 92 -18.15 1.16 -5.75
CA GLY A 92 -18.86 0.17 -4.91
C GLY A 92 -17.97 -0.93 -4.34
N VAL A 93 -16.80 -1.17 -4.95
CA VAL A 93 -15.81 -2.14 -4.46
C VAL A 93 -14.61 -1.49 -3.79
N CYS A 94 -14.58 -0.16 -3.63
CA CYS A 94 -13.43 0.52 -3.04
C CYS A 94 -13.57 0.61 -1.52
N PRO A 95 -12.89 -0.25 -0.72
CA PRO A 95 -13.12 -0.33 0.71
C PRO A 95 -12.67 0.92 1.48
N THR A 96 -11.82 1.74 0.88
CA THR A 96 -11.29 2.97 1.49
C THR A 96 -11.88 4.23 0.88
N GLU A 97 -12.86 4.10 -0.02
CA GLU A 97 -13.49 5.20 -0.75
C GLU A 97 -12.45 6.11 -1.45
N ALA A 98 -11.36 5.51 -1.91
CA ALA A 98 -10.38 6.20 -2.74
C ALA A 98 -10.96 6.56 -4.11
N LEU A 99 -11.91 5.75 -4.60
CA LEU A 99 -12.64 5.98 -5.85
C LEU A 99 -14.05 6.43 -5.50
N THR A 100 -14.45 7.60 -5.98
CA THR A 100 -15.78 8.21 -5.72
C THR A 100 -16.29 8.85 -7.01
N LEU A 101 -17.60 9.10 -7.10
CA LEU A 101 -18.16 9.96 -8.15
C LEU A 101 -18.34 11.37 -7.61
N ASP A 102 -18.00 12.36 -8.42
CA ASP A 102 -18.38 13.74 -8.16
C ASP A 102 -19.92 13.89 -8.21
N PRO A 103 -20.57 14.46 -7.19
CA PRO A 103 -22.03 14.56 -7.14
C PRO A 103 -22.66 15.43 -8.24
N GLU A 104 -21.91 16.37 -8.81
CA GLU A 104 -22.43 17.34 -9.80
C GLU A 104 -22.14 16.89 -11.23
N SER A 105 -20.90 16.49 -11.50
CA SER A 105 -20.43 16.11 -12.83
C SER A 105 -20.50 14.61 -13.12
N PHE A 106 -20.75 13.78 -12.10
CA PHE A 106 -20.70 12.31 -12.18
C PHE A 106 -19.38 11.75 -12.71
N ARG A 107 -18.29 12.53 -12.68
CA ARG A 107 -16.96 12.07 -13.06
C ARG A 107 -16.30 11.30 -11.94
N LEU A 108 -15.54 10.26 -12.29
CA LEU A 108 -14.77 9.48 -11.34
C LEU A 108 -13.64 10.32 -10.75
N LYS A 109 -13.61 10.41 -9.42
CA LYS A 109 -12.55 11.04 -8.64
C LYS A 109 -11.72 9.96 -7.96
N PHE A 110 -10.40 10.07 -8.09
CA PHE A 110 -9.45 9.16 -7.46
C PHE A 110 -8.55 9.87 -6.43
N LEU A 111 -8.87 9.67 -5.15
CA LEU A 111 -8.11 10.13 -4.00
C LEU A 111 -6.95 9.16 -3.71
N ARG A 112 -5.84 9.30 -4.46
CA ARG A 112 -4.67 8.40 -4.42
C ARG A 112 -4.14 8.11 -3.00
N TYR A 113 -4.14 9.11 -2.13
CA TYR A 113 -3.66 8.98 -0.75
C TYR A 113 -4.51 8.02 0.12
N ARG A 114 -5.78 7.80 -0.23
CA ARG A 114 -6.64 6.79 0.44
C ARG A 114 -6.49 5.40 -0.16
N CYS A 115 -5.80 5.26 -1.29
CA CYS A 115 -5.70 3.99 -2.00
C CYS A 115 -4.72 3.04 -1.29
N VAL A 116 -5.24 1.89 -0.86
CA VAL A 116 -4.45 0.80 -0.28
C VAL A 116 -3.98 -0.22 -1.31
N VAL A 117 -4.30 0.00 -2.61
CA VAL A 117 -3.91 -0.88 -3.72
C VAL A 117 -4.38 -2.32 -3.46
N CYS A 118 -5.64 -2.47 -3.04
CA CYS A 118 -6.27 -3.78 -2.85
C CYS A 118 -6.62 -4.48 -4.17
N GLU A 119 -6.51 -3.77 -5.30
CA GLU A 119 -6.70 -4.28 -6.66
C GLU A 119 -8.13 -4.74 -6.99
N GLN A 120 -9.10 -4.62 -6.07
CA GLN A 120 -10.51 -5.00 -6.29
C GLN A 120 -11.19 -4.22 -7.41
N CYS A 121 -10.77 -2.97 -7.64
CA CYS A 121 -11.26 -2.13 -8.73
C CYS A 121 -10.84 -2.62 -10.12
N ILE A 122 -9.75 -3.38 -10.23
CA ILE A 122 -9.21 -3.86 -11.52
C ILE A 122 -10.18 -4.85 -12.19
N PRO A 123 -10.53 -6.01 -11.59
CA PRO A 123 -11.44 -6.97 -12.23
C PRO A 123 -12.87 -6.44 -12.34
N THR A 124 -13.23 -5.41 -11.55
CA THR A 124 -14.56 -4.79 -11.56
C THR A 124 -14.75 -3.83 -12.73
N CYS A 125 -13.66 -3.34 -13.35
CA CYS A 125 -13.76 -2.37 -14.43
C CYS A 125 -14.16 -3.05 -15.75
N PRO A 126 -15.38 -2.85 -16.29
CA PRO A 126 -15.84 -3.56 -17.48
C PRO A 126 -15.11 -3.15 -18.77
N VAL A 127 -14.53 -1.94 -18.77
CA VAL A 127 -13.78 -1.36 -19.90
C VAL A 127 -12.26 -1.48 -19.72
N ALA A 128 -11.81 -2.22 -18.69
CA ALA A 128 -10.39 -2.44 -18.38
C ALA A 128 -9.55 -1.14 -18.31
N ALA A 129 -10.14 -0.05 -17.81
CA ALA A 129 -9.48 1.24 -17.65
C ALA A 129 -8.61 1.32 -16.39
N ILE A 130 -8.66 0.35 -15.48
CA ILE A 130 -7.94 0.39 -14.20
C ILE A 130 -6.86 -0.69 -14.17
N SER A 131 -5.62 -0.30 -13.86
CA SER A 131 -4.46 -1.20 -13.80
C SER A 131 -3.49 -0.79 -12.68
N THR A 132 -2.34 -1.48 -12.58
CA THR A 132 -1.21 -1.02 -11.77
C THR A 132 -0.06 -0.54 -12.65
N ASN A 133 0.79 0.34 -12.13
CA ASN A 133 2.01 0.85 -12.80
C ASN A 133 3.16 -0.18 -12.98
N LEU A 134 2.83 -1.46 -13.20
CA LEU A 134 3.79 -2.54 -13.45
C LEU A 134 3.70 -3.03 -14.90
#